data_AF-A0A2G9T497-F1
#
_entry.id   AF-A0A2G9T497-F1
#
_cell.length_a   1.000
_cell.length_b   1.000
_cell.length_c   1.000
_cell.angle_alpha   90.00
_cell.angle_beta   90.00
_cell.angle_gamma   90.00
#
_symmetry.space_group_name_H-M   'P 1'
#
loop_
_entity.id
_entity.type
_entity.pdbx_description
1 polymer ?
#
loop_
_entity_poly.entity_id
_entity_poly.type
_entity_poly.pdbx_seq_one_letter_code
_entity_poly.pdbx_strand_id
1 'polypeptide(L)'
;MHSKSFWGTPGCSQKTVSNIVKRVVDALAHPDIVQRYIRFKPEDVQWCRARSNEFARTGRMSRRASNLNLKRCFVDVIGAVDGTLVRIRTPAVDGYQYISRKGTSCLNVCIIADAVGRILYVNSDSPESVHDAAVWRNSAPAAAFSSGVTVADYRLLGDMGYANGGGVITPFRPTAVRGDVRKTRFNHDHCRMRSIVEITIGRLKSRFPILSSELRVGPE
;
A
#
# COMPACT_ATOMS: atom_id res chain seq x y z
N MET A 1 56.83 -4.08 19.21
CA MET A 1 55.82 -3.08 18.83
C MET A 1 54.91 -3.67 17.76
N HIS A 2 53.65 -3.88 18.14
CA HIS A 2 52.42 -4.13 17.37
C HIS A 2 52.37 -5.20 16.26
N SER A 3 51.96 -6.40 16.70
CA SER A 3 51.17 -7.36 15.93
C SER A 3 49.89 -6.68 15.41
N LYS A 4 49.68 -6.67 14.09
CA LYS A 4 48.39 -6.32 13.49
C LYS A 4 47.44 -7.49 13.65
N SER A 5 46.42 -7.31 14.46
CA SER A 5 45.32 -8.25 14.63
C SER A 5 44.43 -8.27 13.39
N PHE A 6 44.38 -9.43 12.72
CA PHE A 6 43.38 -9.79 11.72
C PHE A 6 42.06 -10.09 12.43
N TRP A 7 41.26 -9.07 12.72
CA TRP A 7 39.84 -9.25 13.03
C TRP A 7 39.05 -8.97 11.75
N GLY A 8 39.06 -9.93 10.84
CA GLY A 8 38.01 -10.00 9.82
C GLY A 8 36.71 -10.29 10.55
N THR A 9 35.77 -9.36 10.56
CA THR A 9 34.39 -9.62 10.97
C THR A 9 33.94 -10.87 10.20
N PRO A 10 33.43 -11.93 10.85
CA PRO A 10 32.91 -13.09 10.12
C PRO A 10 31.72 -12.66 9.27
N GLY A 11 31.99 -12.25 8.03
CA GLY A 11 30.97 -11.96 7.04
C GLY A 11 30.35 -13.29 6.61
N CYS A 12 29.03 -13.43 6.69
CA CYS A 12 28.38 -14.57 6.08
C CYS A 12 28.56 -14.51 4.55
N SER A 13 28.76 -15.65 3.90
CA SER A 13 28.92 -15.70 2.45
C SER A 13 27.66 -15.20 1.74
N GLN A 14 27.80 -14.59 0.56
CA GLN A 14 26.68 -14.13 -0.27
C GLN A 14 25.64 -15.25 -0.47
N LYS A 15 26.11 -16.47 -0.74
CA LYS A 15 25.26 -17.66 -0.92
C LYS A 15 24.41 -17.94 0.32
N THR A 16 24.96 -17.77 1.51
CA THR A 16 24.24 -17.94 2.78
C THR A 16 23.14 -16.89 2.93
N VAL A 17 23.45 -15.61 2.64
CA VAL A 17 22.46 -14.52 2.66
C VAL A 17 21.34 -14.79 1.67
N SER A 18 21.68 -15.11 0.42
CA SER A 18 20.70 -15.39 -0.65
C SER A 18 19.78 -16.55 -0.29
N ASN A 19 20.33 -17.65 0.27
CA ASN A 19 19.55 -18.79 0.70
C ASN A 19 18.61 -18.44 1.87
N ILE A 20 19.07 -17.67 2.85
CA ILE A 20 18.23 -17.22 3.96
C ILE A 20 17.12 -16.31 3.47
N VAL A 21 17.43 -15.31 2.63
CA VAL A 21 16.44 -14.40 2.05
C VAL A 21 15.40 -15.19 1.26
N LYS A 22 15.82 -16.12 0.39
CA LYS A 22 14.90 -16.97 -0.37
C LYS A 22 13.98 -17.77 0.55
N ARG A 23 14.52 -18.45 1.56
CA ARG A 23 13.71 -19.22 2.52
C ARG A 23 12.71 -18.36 3.30
N VAL A 24 13.11 -17.14 3.68
CA VAL A 24 12.22 -16.20 4.38
C VAL A 24 11.12 -15.72 3.45
N VAL A 25 11.45 -15.37 2.20
CA VAL A 25 10.48 -14.96 1.18
C VAL A 25 9.50 -16.10 0.89
N ASP A 26 9.99 -17.32 0.66
CA ASP A 26 9.15 -18.50 0.40
C ASP A 26 8.21 -18.78 1.58
N ALA A 27 8.69 -18.65 2.82
CA ALA A 27 7.86 -18.82 4.01
C ALA A 27 6.79 -17.72 4.14
N LEU A 28 7.13 -16.46 3.85
CA LEU A 28 6.17 -15.34 3.90
C LEU A 28 5.15 -15.39 2.76
N ALA A 29 5.55 -15.89 1.59
CA ALA A 29 4.70 -16.07 0.42
C ALA A 29 3.88 -17.37 0.47
N HIS A 30 4.10 -18.24 1.46
CA HIS A 30 3.36 -19.49 1.61
C HIS A 30 1.85 -19.21 1.67
N PRO A 31 1.00 -19.94 0.91
CA PRO A 31 -0.44 -19.69 0.85
C PRO A 31 -1.10 -19.61 2.23
N ASP A 32 -0.72 -20.49 3.17
CA ASP A 32 -1.27 -20.49 4.53
C ASP A 32 -0.97 -19.20 5.32
N ILE A 33 0.18 -18.55 5.06
CA ILE A 33 0.53 -17.29 5.68
C ILE A 33 -0.24 -16.16 5.01
N VAL A 34 -0.21 -16.10 3.68
CA VAL A 34 -0.89 -15.06 2.89
C VAL A 34 -2.40 -15.08 3.15
N GLN A 35 -3.06 -16.23 3.00
CA GLN A 35 -4.50 -16.38 3.22
C GLN A 35 -4.92 -16.18 4.68
N ARG A 36 -3.99 -16.31 5.64
CA ARG A 36 -4.25 -16.04 7.06
C ARG A 36 -4.23 -14.55 7.37
N TYR A 37 -3.27 -13.80 6.82
CA TYR A 37 -3.02 -12.41 7.23
C TYR A 37 -3.48 -11.36 6.21
N ILE A 38 -3.46 -11.67 4.91
CA ILE A 38 -3.88 -10.79 3.83
C ILE A 38 -5.27 -11.23 3.36
N ARG A 39 -6.30 -10.50 3.82
CA ARG A 39 -7.71 -10.84 3.56
C ARG A 39 -8.47 -9.61 3.13
N PHE A 40 -8.91 -9.60 1.88
CA PHE A 40 -9.85 -8.63 1.34
C PHE A 40 -11.15 -9.36 0.99
N LYS A 41 -12.21 -9.12 1.78
CA LYS A 41 -13.51 -9.79 1.65
C LYS A 41 -14.62 -8.78 1.40
N PRO A 42 -14.56 -8.02 0.29
CA PRO A 42 -15.52 -6.95 0.04
C PRO A 42 -16.95 -7.45 -0.19
N GLU A 43 -17.16 -8.75 -0.42
CA GLU A 43 -18.45 -9.44 -0.51
C GLU A 43 -19.09 -9.74 0.85
N ASP A 44 -18.32 -9.73 1.94
CA ASP A 44 -18.80 -10.05 3.30
C ASP A 44 -19.26 -8.79 4.03
N VAL A 45 -20.56 -8.66 4.26
CA VAL A 45 -21.17 -7.50 4.94
C VAL A 45 -20.67 -7.30 6.36
N GLN A 46 -20.39 -8.38 7.11
CA GLN A 46 -19.89 -8.26 8.48
C GLN A 46 -18.44 -7.79 8.48
N TRP A 47 -17.64 -8.30 7.54
CA TRP A 47 -16.27 -7.84 7.35
C TRP A 47 -16.23 -6.36 6.94
N CYS A 48 -17.02 -5.95 5.94
CA CYS A 48 -17.11 -4.55 5.50
C CYS A 48 -17.56 -3.62 6.63
N ARG A 49 -18.59 -4.01 7.39
CA ARG A 49 -19.07 -3.26 8.55
C ARG A 49 -18.00 -3.15 9.64
N ALA A 50 -17.25 -4.22 9.91
CA ALA A 50 -16.17 -4.20 10.89
C ALA A 50 -15.06 -3.21 10.48
N ARG A 51 -14.62 -3.25 9.22
CA ARG A 51 -13.59 -2.34 8.68
C ARG A 51 -14.04 -0.89 8.68
N SER A 52 -15.26 -0.61 8.22
CA SER A 52 -15.86 0.73 8.28
C SER A 52 -15.96 1.26 9.71
N ASN A 53 -16.38 0.43 10.66
CA ASN A 53 -16.44 0.85 12.06
C ASN A 53 -15.04 1.18 12.64
N GLU A 54 -13.98 0.51 12.19
CA GLU A 54 -12.61 0.87 12.58
C GLU A 54 -12.22 2.24 12.00
N PHE A 55 -12.46 2.49 10.71
CA PHE A 55 -12.22 3.81 10.09
C PHE A 55 -13.01 4.93 10.77
N ALA A 56 -14.29 4.68 11.06
CA ALA A 56 -15.16 5.62 11.76
C ALA A 56 -14.73 5.90 13.20
N ARG A 57 -13.93 5.02 13.84
CA ARG A 57 -13.32 5.25 15.16
C ARG A 57 -12.00 6.01 15.04
N THR A 58 -11.13 5.65 14.10
CA THR A 58 -9.84 6.33 13.88
C THR A 58 -10.04 7.80 13.48
N GLY A 59 -11.11 8.11 12.74
CA GLY A 59 -11.52 9.48 12.43
C GLY A 59 -11.92 10.33 13.66
N ARG A 60 -12.17 9.72 14.83
CA ARG A 60 -12.58 10.42 16.07
C ARG A 60 -11.40 10.87 16.95
N MET A 61 -10.16 10.51 16.61
CA MET A 61 -8.99 10.77 17.47
C MET A 61 -8.52 12.25 17.51
N SER A 62 -9.25 13.20 16.95
CA SER A 62 -9.01 14.62 17.20
C SER A 62 -9.82 15.08 18.41
N ARG A 63 -9.17 15.26 19.57
CA ARG A 63 -9.74 15.84 20.81
C ARG A 63 -10.35 17.25 20.64
N ARG A 64 -10.30 17.83 19.42
CA ARG A 64 -10.80 19.16 19.07
C ARG A 64 -12.08 19.14 18.22
N ALA A 65 -12.70 17.97 18.05
CA ALA A 65 -13.97 17.82 17.34
C ALA A 65 -15.12 17.53 18.32
N SER A 66 -15.39 18.46 19.23
CA SER A 66 -16.59 18.47 20.07
C SER A 66 -17.88 18.77 19.30
N ASN A 67 -17.81 19.01 17.98
CA ASN A 67 -19.00 19.22 17.16
C ASN A 67 -19.54 17.88 16.64
N LEU A 68 -20.69 17.49 17.19
CA LEU A 68 -21.52 16.31 16.92
C LEU A 68 -21.84 16.04 15.43
N ASN A 69 -21.50 16.98 14.53
CA ASN A 69 -21.68 16.91 13.07
C ASN A 69 -20.49 16.29 12.30
N LEU A 70 -19.43 15.82 12.96
CA LEU A 70 -18.26 15.15 12.30
C LEU A 70 -18.53 13.67 11.96
N LYS A 71 -19.68 13.11 12.37
CA LYS A 71 -19.95 11.65 12.35
C LYS A 71 -20.17 11.01 10.96
N ARG A 72 -20.16 11.73 9.84
CA ARG A 72 -20.88 11.25 8.62
C ARG A 72 -20.14 11.20 7.28
N CYS A 73 -18.90 11.66 7.14
CA CYS A 73 -18.31 11.76 5.79
C CYS A 73 -17.79 10.43 5.21
N PHE A 74 -17.44 9.46 6.06
CA PHE A 74 -16.77 8.21 5.64
C PHE A 74 -17.22 7.01 6.50
N VAL A 75 -18.52 6.70 6.45
CA VAL A 75 -19.13 5.55 7.19
C VAL A 75 -19.15 4.26 6.37
N ASP A 76 -18.56 4.31 5.19
CA ASP A 76 -18.57 3.31 4.14
C ASP A 76 -17.15 2.98 3.66
N VAL A 77 -16.12 3.48 4.35
CA VAL A 77 -14.72 3.21 3.99
C VAL A 77 -14.23 1.90 4.58
N ILE A 78 -13.77 0.96 3.76
CA ILE A 78 -13.27 -0.35 4.20
C ILE A 78 -11.75 -0.48 4.12
N GLY A 79 -11.08 0.49 3.48
CA GLY A 79 -9.63 0.49 3.28
C GLY A 79 -9.13 1.78 2.64
N ALA A 80 -7.82 1.97 2.63
CA ALA A 80 -7.14 2.98 1.85
C ALA A 80 -6.14 2.31 0.90
N VAL A 81 -6.08 2.77 -0.34
CA VAL A 81 -5.21 2.25 -1.40
C VAL A 81 -4.13 3.27 -1.73
N ASP A 82 -2.90 2.78 -1.89
CA ASP A 82 -1.77 3.59 -2.34
C ASP A 82 -0.71 2.75 -3.05
N GLY A 83 0.07 3.41 -3.90
CA GLY A 83 1.18 2.83 -4.64
C GLY A 83 2.51 2.98 -3.91
N THR A 84 3.44 2.07 -4.18
CA THR A 84 4.82 2.23 -3.74
C THR A 84 5.80 1.57 -4.70
N LEU A 85 6.94 2.20 -4.90
CA LEU A 85 7.99 1.65 -5.75
C LEU A 85 8.92 0.74 -4.95
N VAL A 86 9.16 -0.47 -5.45
CA VAL A 86 10.15 -1.41 -4.94
C VAL A 86 11.26 -1.55 -5.97
N ARG A 87 12.49 -1.23 -5.59
CA ARG A 87 13.65 -1.35 -6.49
C ARG A 87 13.96 -2.82 -6.76
N ILE A 88 14.18 -3.14 -8.02
CA ILE A 88 14.58 -4.47 -8.46
C ILE A 88 15.85 -4.37 -9.30
N ARG A 89 16.55 -5.48 -9.43
CA ARG A 89 17.51 -5.61 -10.53
C ARG A 89 16.76 -5.59 -11.84
N THR A 90 17.32 -4.86 -12.80
CA THR A 90 16.82 -4.86 -14.17
C THR A 90 16.75 -6.31 -14.68
N PRO A 91 15.56 -6.82 -15.02
CA PRO A 91 15.44 -8.14 -15.63
C PRO A 91 16.26 -8.23 -16.92
N ALA A 92 16.85 -9.40 -17.19
CA ALA A 92 17.62 -9.62 -18.43
C ALA A 92 16.75 -9.61 -19.68
N VAL A 93 15.49 -10.03 -19.56
CA VAL A 93 14.47 -10.01 -20.61
C VAL A 93 13.49 -8.88 -20.32
N ASP A 94 13.21 -8.04 -21.31
CA ASP A 94 12.28 -6.91 -21.22
C ASP A 94 12.54 -5.91 -20.09
N GLY A 95 13.78 -5.85 -19.60
CA GLY A 95 14.15 -5.01 -18.46
C GLY A 95 13.85 -3.52 -18.64
N TYR A 96 13.82 -3.04 -19.89
CA TYR A 96 13.50 -1.65 -20.24
C TYR A 96 12.12 -1.20 -19.72
N GLN A 97 11.16 -2.13 -19.57
CA GLN A 97 9.82 -1.80 -19.07
C GLN A 97 9.84 -1.33 -17.61
N TYR A 98 10.83 -1.80 -16.84
CA TYR A 98 10.98 -1.52 -15.41
C TYR A 98 11.85 -0.29 -15.13
N ILE A 99 12.60 0.19 -16.13
CA ILE A 99 13.50 1.33 -15.99
C ILE A 99 12.68 2.61 -15.85
N SER A 100 12.78 3.23 -14.67
CA SER A 100 12.20 4.54 -14.42
C SER A 100 12.88 5.65 -15.20
N ARG A 101 12.25 6.83 -15.28
CA ARG A 101 12.85 8.05 -15.84
C ARG A 101 14.18 8.44 -15.21
N LYS A 102 14.49 7.90 -14.02
CA LYS A 102 15.75 8.10 -13.28
C LYS A 102 16.77 6.98 -13.51
N GLY A 103 16.55 6.11 -14.50
CA GLY A 103 17.47 5.04 -14.87
C GLY A 103 17.50 3.85 -13.91
N THR A 104 16.57 3.78 -12.94
CA THR A 104 16.52 2.70 -11.94
C THR A 104 15.33 1.78 -12.19
N SER A 105 15.52 0.47 -12.14
CA SER A 105 14.46 -0.51 -12.31
C SER A 105 13.59 -0.67 -11.06
N CYS A 106 12.28 -0.49 -11.19
CA CYS A 106 11.34 -0.59 -10.08
C CYS A 106 10.06 -1.37 -10.47
N LEU A 107 9.50 -2.07 -9.49
CA LEU A 107 8.12 -2.54 -9.49
C LEU A 107 7.22 -1.47 -8.89
N ASN A 108 6.06 -1.26 -9.51
CA ASN A 108 4.96 -0.53 -8.91
C ASN A 108 4.08 -1.51 -8.11
N VAL A 109 4.07 -1.34 -6.79
CA VAL A 109 3.33 -2.18 -5.87
C VAL A 109 2.14 -1.42 -5.31
N CYS A 110 0.92 -1.89 -5.59
CA CYS A 110 -0.31 -1.33 -5.04
C CYS A 110 -0.71 -2.08 -3.76
N ILE A 111 -0.98 -1.34 -2.67
CA ILE A 111 -1.32 -1.90 -1.36
C ILE A 111 -2.65 -1.32 -0.90
N ILE A 112 -3.53 -2.16 -0.35
CA ILE A 112 -4.70 -1.74 0.42
C ILE A 112 -4.43 -2.00 1.89
N ALA A 113 -4.65 -1.00 2.74
CA ALA A 113 -4.55 -1.13 4.20
C ALA A 113 -5.87 -0.76 4.91
N ASP A 114 -6.16 -1.42 6.03
CA ASP A 114 -7.28 -1.05 6.91
C ASP A 114 -6.94 0.12 7.85
N ALA A 115 -7.92 0.53 8.66
CA ALA A 115 -7.82 1.67 9.58
C ALA A 115 -6.76 1.52 10.68
N VAL A 116 -6.22 0.32 10.90
CA VAL A 116 -5.16 0.06 11.88
C VAL A 116 -3.84 -0.38 11.22
N GLY A 117 -3.79 -0.36 9.89
CA GLY A 117 -2.60 -0.64 9.10
C GLY A 117 -2.35 -2.13 8.80
N ARG A 118 -3.40 -2.97 8.84
CA ARG A 118 -3.30 -4.33 8.31
C ARG A 118 -3.36 -4.28 6.79
N ILE A 119 -2.44 -4.98 6.14
CA ILE A 119 -2.42 -5.12 4.68
C ILE A 119 -3.55 -6.08 4.29
N LEU A 120 -4.49 -5.59 3.49
CA LEU A 120 -5.64 -6.35 3.01
C LEU A 120 -5.40 -6.94 1.61
N TYR A 121 -4.58 -6.26 0.81
CA TYR A 121 -4.26 -6.64 -0.56
C TYR A 121 -2.91 -6.08 -0.97
N VAL A 122 -2.20 -6.82 -1.83
CA VAL A 122 -0.94 -6.42 -2.48
C VAL A 122 -0.98 -6.85 -3.93
N ASN A 123 -0.63 -5.95 -4.85
CA ASN A 123 -0.34 -6.27 -6.25
C ASN A 123 1.06 -5.76 -6.58
N SER A 124 1.96 -6.65 -7.02
CA SER A 124 3.35 -6.34 -7.38
C SER A 124 3.68 -6.64 -8.85
N ASP A 125 2.67 -6.84 -9.69
CA ASP A 125 2.84 -7.41 -11.04
C ASP A 125 3.05 -6.35 -12.12
N SER A 126 3.26 -5.10 -11.72
CA SER A 126 3.37 -3.97 -12.64
C SER A 126 4.76 -3.32 -12.60
N PRO A 127 5.36 -3.00 -13.75
CA PRO A 127 6.55 -2.18 -13.79
C PRO A 127 6.26 -0.73 -13.40
N GLU A 128 7.30 0.04 -13.06
CA GLU A 128 7.17 1.46 -12.71
C GLU A 128 6.59 2.34 -13.82
N SER A 129 6.78 1.96 -15.08
CA SER A 129 6.20 2.68 -16.23
C SER A 129 4.67 2.70 -16.22
N VAL A 130 4.04 1.80 -15.47
CA VAL A 130 2.58 1.75 -15.31
C VAL A 130 2.17 2.63 -14.13
N HIS A 131 1.35 3.63 -14.41
CA HIS A 131 0.78 4.51 -13.38
C HIS A 131 -0.12 3.75 -12.38
N ASP A 132 -0.12 4.17 -11.12
CA ASP A 132 -0.90 3.58 -10.02
C ASP A 132 -2.37 3.35 -10.36
N ALA A 133 -2.99 4.31 -11.08
CA ALA A 133 -4.37 4.18 -11.54
C ALA A 133 -4.59 3.00 -12.50
N ALA A 134 -3.60 2.71 -13.36
CA ALA A 134 -3.65 1.57 -14.26
C ALA A 134 -3.38 0.25 -13.51
N VAL A 135 -2.45 0.25 -12.55
CA VAL A 135 -2.22 -0.91 -11.66
C VAL A 135 -3.50 -1.26 -10.89
N TRP A 136 -4.19 -0.26 -10.36
CA TRP A 136 -5.47 -0.45 -9.70
C TRP A 136 -6.54 -0.98 -10.65
N ARG A 137 -6.72 -0.38 -11.82
CA ARG A 137 -7.76 -0.79 -12.78
C ARG A 137 -7.64 -2.27 -13.18
N ASN A 138 -6.41 -2.80 -13.22
CA ASN A 138 -6.12 -4.18 -13.56
C ASN A 138 -6.07 -5.11 -12.33
N SER A 139 -6.46 -4.64 -11.15
CA SER A 139 -6.40 -5.41 -9.89
C SER A 139 -7.69 -6.20 -9.60
N ALA A 140 -7.57 -7.30 -8.86
CA ALA A 140 -8.72 -8.10 -8.43
C ALA A 140 -9.75 -7.29 -7.60
N PRO A 141 -9.34 -6.40 -6.67
CA PRO A 141 -10.27 -5.51 -5.98
C PRO A 141 -11.06 -4.61 -6.93
N ALA A 142 -10.42 -3.98 -7.92
CA ALA A 142 -11.12 -3.14 -8.89
C ALA A 142 -12.14 -3.95 -9.70
N ALA A 143 -11.77 -5.15 -10.14
CA ALA A 143 -12.69 -6.06 -10.82
C ALA A 143 -13.90 -6.43 -9.95
N ALA A 144 -13.70 -6.67 -8.65
CA ALA A 144 -14.79 -6.96 -7.71
C ALA A 144 -15.76 -5.79 -7.55
N PHE A 145 -15.23 -4.55 -7.48
CA PHE A 145 -16.07 -3.34 -7.42
C PHE A 145 -16.83 -3.11 -8.72
N SER A 146 -16.19 -3.32 -9.87
CA SER A 146 -16.83 -3.16 -11.18
C SER A 146 -17.87 -4.23 -11.50
N SER A 147 -17.70 -5.46 -11.01
CA SER A 147 -18.66 -6.55 -11.21
C SER A 147 -19.86 -6.51 -10.25
N GLY A 148 -19.83 -5.63 -9.24
CA GLY A 148 -20.88 -5.54 -8.22
C GLY A 148 -20.85 -6.65 -7.17
N VAL A 149 -19.77 -7.44 -7.10
CA VAL A 149 -19.58 -8.48 -6.08
C VAL A 149 -19.39 -7.87 -4.69
N THR A 150 -18.88 -6.63 -4.62
CA THR A 150 -18.72 -5.91 -3.37
C THR A 150 -20.05 -5.51 -2.78
N VAL A 151 -20.18 -5.57 -1.45
CA VAL A 151 -21.33 -5.02 -0.74
C VAL A 151 -21.52 -3.55 -1.13
N ALA A 152 -22.76 -3.19 -1.47
CA ALA A 152 -23.12 -1.87 -1.94
C ALA A 152 -22.62 -0.77 -0.99
N ASP A 153 -22.39 0.41 -1.58
CA ASP A 153 -21.97 1.64 -0.91
C ASP A 153 -20.58 1.64 -0.26
N TYR A 154 -19.97 0.49 0.06
CA TYR A 154 -18.60 0.49 0.58
C TYR A 154 -17.57 0.94 -0.46
N ARG A 155 -16.52 1.64 0.02
CA ARG A 155 -15.48 2.29 -0.80
C ARG A 155 -14.09 2.17 -0.18
N LEU A 156 -13.07 2.43 -1.00
CA LEU A 156 -11.68 2.66 -0.60
C LEU A 156 -11.31 4.13 -0.74
N LEU A 157 -10.42 4.61 0.12
CA LEU A 157 -9.80 5.93 -0.04
C LEU A 157 -8.59 5.82 -0.97
N GLY A 158 -8.58 6.56 -2.07
CA GLY A 158 -7.43 6.69 -2.97
C GLY A 158 -6.94 8.12 -3.08
N ASP A 159 -5.70 8.31 -3.53
CA ASP A 159 -5.16 9.64 -3.83
C ASP A 159 -5.81 10.26 -5.09
N MET A 160 -5.35 11.45 -5.50
CA MET A 160 -5.89 12.16 -6.67
C MET A 160 -5.48 11.52 -8.02
N GLY A 161 -4.50 10.60 -8.00
CA GLY A 161 -4.07 9.85 -9.17
C GLY A 161 -5.09 8.79 -9.61
N TYR A 162 -5.90 8.27 -8.67
CA TYR A 162 -6.97 7.32 -8.98
C TYR A 162 -8.20 8.01 -9.59
N ALA A 163 -8.95 7.26 -10.41
CA ALA A 163 -10.25 7.69 -10.88
C ALA A 163 -11.26 7.63 -9.72
N ASN A 164 -12.06 8.69 -9.55
CA ASN A 164 -13.18 8.67 -8.61
C ASN A 164 -14.31 7.79 -9.17
N GLY A 165 -14.84 6.87 -8.36
CA GLY A 165 -15.78 5.85 -8.79
C GLY A 165 -15.16 4.45 -8.81
N GLY A 166 -15.94 3.43 -9.20
CA GLY A 166 -15.44 2.04 -9.26
C GLY A 166 -14.91 1.52 -7.92
N GLY A 167 -15.53 1.92 -6.81
CA GLY A 167 -15.13 1.53 -5.47
C GLY A 167 -14.08 2.43 -4.81
N VAL A 168 -13.54 3.45 -5.47
CA VAL A 168 -12.56 4.38 -4.89
C VAL A 168 -13.14 5.79 -4.78
N ILE A 169 -12.89 6.44 -3.64
CA ILE A 169 -13.20 7.86 -3.42
C ILE A 169 -11.91 8.67 -3.30
N THR A 170 -11.83 9.76 -4.06
CA THR A 170 -10.65 10.62 -4.17
C THR A 170 -10.95 12.04 -3.69
N PRO A 171 -9.95 12.82 -3.27
CA PRO A 171 -10.19 14.17 -2.76
C PRO A 171 -10.65 15.11 -3.89
N PHE A 172 -11.43 16.13 -3.55
CA PHE A 172 -11.79 17.19 -4.49
C PHE A 172 -10.53 17.88 -5.03
N ARG A 173 -10.52 18.18 -6.34
CA ARG A 173 -9.44 18.94 -6.97
C ARG A 173 -9.35 20.36 -6.37
N PRO A 174 -8.17 20.98 -6.30
CA PRO A 174 -8.00 22.31 -5.69
C PRO A 174 -8.89 23.38 -6.31
N THR A 175 -9.17 23.29 -7.61
CA THR A 175 -10.08 24.18 -8.33
C THR A 175 -11.52 24.09 -7.84
N ALA A 176 -11.98 22.89 -7.48
CA ALA A 176 -13.35 22.64 -7.01
C ALA A 176 -13.56 23.01 -5.53
N VAL A 177 -12.48 23.14 -4.76
CA VAL A 177 -12.48 23.45 -3.31
C VAL A 177 -12.62 24.95 -3.05
N ARG A 178 -12.23 25.82 -3.98
CA ARG A 178 -12.22 27.28 -3.78
C ARG A 178 -13.58 27.80 -3.31
N GLY A 179 -13.61 28.41 -2.13
CA GLY A 179 -14.82 28.99 -1.52
C GLY A 179 -15.78 27.97 -0.87
N ASP A 180 -15.49 26.67 -0.94
CA ASP A 180 -16.37 25.62 -0.42
C ASP A 180 -15.75 24.95 0.82
N VAL A 181 -16.16 25.43 2.00
CA VAL A 181 -15.70 24.91 3.30
C VAL A 181 -16.02 23.42 3.47
N ARG A 182 -17.11 22.91 2.85
CA ARG A 182 -17.49 21.50 2.97
C ARG A 182 -16.49 20.62 2.23
N LYS A 183 -16.06 21.03 1.03
CA LYS A 183 -15.03 20.32 0.25
C LYS A 183 -13.66 20.41 0.89
N THR A 184 -13.30 21.56 1.47
CA THR A 184 -12.06 21.70 2.25
C THR A 184 -12.04 20.71 3.42
N ARG A 185 -13.13 20.62 4.18
CA ARG A 185 -13.25 19.67 5.29
C ARG A 185 -13.21 18.23 4.82
N PHE A 186 -13.91 17.90 3.73
CA PHE A 186 -13.84 16.58 3.11
C PHE A 186 -12.41 16.18 2.76
N ASN A 187 -11.66 17.05 2.06
CA ASN A 187 -10.27 16.77 1.69
C ASN A 187 -9.36 16.61 2.91
N HIS A 188 -9.56 17.43 3.95
CA HIS A 188 -8.83 17.31 5.20
C HIS A 188 -9.05 15.93 5.86
N ASP A 189 -10.32 15.52 5.97
CA ASP A 189 -10.68 14.25 6.61
C ASP A 189 -10.26 13.05 5.74
N HIS A 190 -10.42 13.14 4.42
CA HIS A 190 -9.93 12.17 3.44
C HIS A 190 -8.42 11.96 3.57
N CYS A 191 -7.64 13.04 3.52
CA CYS A 191 -6.17 12.99 3.63
C CYS A 191 -5.73 12.34 4.94
N ARG A 192 -6.36 12.72 6.05
CA ARG A 192 -6.09 12.14 7.37
C ARG A 192 -6.36 10.64 7.39
N MET A 193 -7.52 10.19 6.90
CA MET A 193 -7.88 8.77 6.93
C MET A 193 -7.01 7.95 5.96
N ARG A 194 -6.71 8.49 4.77
CA ARG A 194 -5.85 7.83 3.78
C ARG A 194 -4.41 7.67 4.27
N SER A 195 -3.89 8.59 5.09
CA SER A 195 -2.51 8.51 5.60
C SER A 195 -2.15 7.17 6.26
N ILE A 196 -3.12 6.36 6.70
CA ILE A 196 -2.87 5.04 7.26
C ILE A 196 -2.16 4.10 6.27
N VAL A 197 -2.47 4.15 4.97
CA VAL A 197 -1.81 3.27 3.99
C VAL A 197 -0.37 3.73 3.72
N GLU A 198 -0.12 5.04 3.67
CA GLU A 198 1.25 5.60 3.60
C GLU A 198 2.08 5.20 4.83
N ILE A 199 1.51 5.32 6.03
CA ILE A 199 2.16 4.91 7.28
C ILE A 199 2.44 3.41 7.26
N THR A 200 1.51 2.60 6.75
CA THR A 200 1.66 1.14 6.64
C THR A 200 2.80 0.78 5.68
N ILE A 201 2.86 1.43 4.52
CA ILE A 201 3.94 1.28 3.55
C ILE A 201 5.29 1.69 4.18
N GLY A 202 5.34 2.82 4.88
CA GLY A 202 6.54 3.27 5.58
C GLY A 202 7.01 2.28 6.65
N ARG A 203 6.09 1.73 7.45
CA ARG A 203 6.39 0.69 8.44
C ARG A 203 6.89 -0.60 7.79
N LEU A 204 6.27 -1.02 6.69
CA LEU A 204 6.68 -2.19 5.92
C LEU A 204 8.13 -2.02 5.41
N LYS A 205 8.42 -0.86 4.81
CA LYS A 205 9.75 -0.51 4.29
C LYS A 205 10.82 -0.34 5.38
N SER A 206 10.43 0.14 6.56
CA SER A 206 11.31 0.21 7.73
C SER A 206 11.61 -1.18 8.30
N ARG A 207 10.62 -2.08 8.34
CA ARG A 207 10.81 -3.46 8.80
C ARG A 207 11.63 -4.29 7.82
N PHE A 208 11.45 -4.07 6.52
CA PHE A 208 12.14 -4.78 5.46
C PHE A 208 12.90 -3.78 4.56
N PRO A 209 14.11 -3.33 4.98
CA PRO A 209 14.89 -2.34 4.22
C PRO A 209 15.17 -2.74 2.76
N ILE A 210 15.18 -4.04 2.46
CA ILE A 210 15.23 -4.62 1.11
C ILE A 210 14.17 -4.06 0.15
N LEU A 211 13.03 -3.59 0.66
CA LEU A 211 11.97 -2.98 -0.16
C LEU A 211 12.26 -1.50 -0.53
N SER A 212 13.28 -0.90 0.08
CA SER A 212 13.68 0.50 -0.14
C SER A 212 15.06 0.62 -0.79
N SER A 213 15.97 -0.30 -0.46
CA SER A 213 17.31 -0.37 -1.03
C SER A 213 17.39 -1.44 -2.11
N GLU A 214 18.12 -1.16 -3.19
CA GLU A 214 18.58 -2.22 -4.09
C GLU A 214 19.48 -3.18 -3.29
N LEU A 215 19.19 -4.48 -3.36
CA LEU A 215 20.05 -5.52 -2.79
C LEU A 215 21.46 -5.39 -3.38
N ARG A 216 22.43 -4.99 -2.55
CA ARG A 216 23.87 -4.95 -2.90
C ARG A 216 24.49 -6.34 -2.91
N VAL A 217 23.90 -7.31 -3.62
CA VAL A 217 24.42 -8.68 -3.70
C VAL A 217 24.21 -9.26 -5.09
N GLY A 218 25.12 -8.96 -6.01
CA GLY A 218 25.03 -9.32 -7.44
C GLY A 218 24.62 -10.77 -7.69
N PRO A 219 23.90 -11.06 -8.79
CA PRO A 219 23.66 -12.44 -9.21
C PRO A 219 24.96 -12.98 -9.84
N GLU A 220 25.35 -14.18 -9.45
CA GLU A 220 26.22 -15.02 -10.30
C GLU A 220 25.35 -15.76 -11.31
#